data_AF-A0AAD3CL23-F1
#
_entry.id   AF-A0AAD3CL23-F1
#
_cell.length_a   1.000
_cell.length_b   1.000
_cell.length_c   1.000
_cell.angle_alpha   90.00
_cell.angle_beta   90.00
_cell.angle_gamma   90.00
#
_symmetry.space_group_name_H-M   'P 1'
#
loop_
_entity.id
_entity.type
_entity.pdbx_description
1 polymer ?
#
loop_
_entity_poly.entity_id
_entity_poly.type
_entity_poly.pdbx_seq_one_letter_code
_entity_poly.pdbx_strand_id
1 'polypeptide(L)'
;MSTSTRRDFIGPILLAIFAYLASMLTRAFQRSIEQAAIAKAAERKESLKYNITDGLIKNDNEIRDKLQDESIWQECASKDPVWWNGKAPKNIWEEIVSIIWEKHDDIIDSAAGFEYWCDIVGDKESIGWHIDKDIYEFEKNDVLVTPLRSAVYYGYNHFFDSPGGYLYLVDGDYTQNPHDYDVLRRDEIVAITAEHNRAVYFNSSKWHKVSPMRGSGKRFSFSVNAYTTKPKILKRHGHIEKS
;
A
#
# COMPACT_ATOMS: atom_id res chain seq x y z
N MET A 1 37.23 71.90 -20.61
CA MET A 1 36.91 70.59 -21.22
C MET A 1 36.82 69.57 -20.10
N SER A 2 35.61 69.16 -19.73
CA SER A 2 35.36 68.13 -18.72
C SER A 2 34.95 66.84 -19.43
N THR A 3 35.81 65.82 -19.39
CA THR A 3 35.52 64.50 -19.93
C THR A 3 34.70 63.72 -18.91
N SER A 4 33.39 63.66 -19.15
CA SER A 4 32.43 62.83 -18.44
C SER A 4 32.85 61.34 -18.44
N THR A 5 33.06 60.82 -17.24
CA THR A 5 33.42 59.43 -16.93
C THR A 5 32.27 58.48 -17.24
N ARG A 6 32.30 57.86 -18.41
CA ARG A 6 31.41 56.76 -18.85
C ARG A 6 31.72 55.41 -18.16
N ARG A 7 32.06 55.38 -16.87
CA ARG A 7 32.48 54.13 -16.17
C ARG A 7 31.48 53.58 -15.15
N ASP A 8 30.42 54.29 -14.80
CA ASP A 8 29.58 53.90 -13.65
C ASP A 8 28.30 53.10 -14.02
N PHE A 9 28.03 52.84 -15.30
CA PHE A 9 26.80 52.17 -15.74
C PHE A 9 26.92 50.66 -16.01
N ILE A 10 28.13 50.10 -16.10
CA ILE A 10 28.33 48.69 -16.51
C ILE A 10 28.20 47.72 -15.33
N GLY A 11 28.61 48.13 -14.12
CA GLY A 11 28.58 47.29 -12.92
C GLY A 11 27.18 46.78 -12.51
N PRO A 12 26.16 47.65 -12.43
CA PRO A 12 24.80 47.24 -12.04
C PRO A 12 24.14 46.29 -13.06
N ILE A 13 24.40 46.51 -14.35
CA ILE A 13 23.83 45.70 -15.44
C ILE A 13 24.43 44.29 -15.43
N LEU A 14 25.76 44.18 -15.29
CA LEU A 14 26.41 42.87 -15.18
C LEU A 14 25.92 42.11 -13.94
N LEU A 15 25.79 42.78 -12.78
CA LEU A 15 25.30 42.16 -11.55
C LEU A 15 23.85 41.64 -11.71
N ALA A 16 22.98 42.40 -12.37
CA ALA A 16 21.61 41.98 -12.66
C ALA A 16 21.56 40.77 -13.61
N ILE A 17 22.42 40.74 -14.64
CA ILE A 17 22.54 39.59 -15.56
C ILE A 17 23.03 38.35 -14.81
N PHE A 18 24.05 38.47 -13.95
CA PHE A 18 24.55 37.36 -13.15
C PHE A 18 23.48 36.83 -12.18
N ALA A 19 22.74 37.71 -11.50
CA ALA A 19 21.65 37.31 -10.61
C ALA A 19 20.52 36.60 -11.37
N TYR A 20 20.18 37.08 -12.57
CA TYR A 20 19.17 36.45 -13.44
C TYR A 20 19.62 35.06 -13.91
N LEU A 21 20.86 34.93 -14.39
CA LEU A 21 21.41 33.64 -14.83
C LEU A 21 21.52 32.64 -13.68
N ALA A 22 21.96 33.09 -12.50
CA ALA A 22 21.99 32.25 -11.30
C ALA A 22 20.58 31.77 -10.92
N SER A 23 19.58 32.65 -10.94
CA SER A 23 18.18 32.29 -10.69
C SER A 23 17.65 31.28 -11.71
N MET A 24 17.97 31.45 -12.99
CA MET A 24 17.59 30.51 -14.04
C MET A 24 18.23 29.13 -13.83
N LEU A 25 19.53 29.07 -13.50
CA LEU A 25 20.23 27.82 -13.22
C LEU A 25 19.65 27.12 -11.99
N THR A 26 19.39 27.83 -10.90
CA THR A 26 18.74 27.27 -9.70
C THR A 26 17.37 26.69 -10.02
N ARG A 27 16.54 27.40 -10.79
CA ARG A 27 15.22 26.90 -11.21
C ARG A 27 15.33 25.67 -12.11
N ALA A 28 16.27 25.64 -13.04
CA ALA A 28 16.50 24.49 -13.92
C ALA A 28 16.94 23.26 -13.12
N PHE A 29 17.86 23.44 -12.18
CA PHE A 29 18.32 22.37 -11.29
C PHE A 29 17.18 21.83 -10.40
N GLN A 30 16.41 22.73 -9.77
CA GLN A 30 15.26 22.35 -8.95
C GLN A 30 14.23 21.54 -9.76
N ARG A 31 13.90 22.00 -10.98
CA ARG A 31 13.03 21.25 -11.90
C ARG A 31 13.57 19.87 -12.24
N SER A 32 14.88 19.74 -12.45
CA SER A 32 15.50 18.44 -12.72
C SER A 32 15.34 17.47 -11.55
N ILE A 33 15.49 17.95 -10.31
CA ILE A 33 15.28 17.14 -9.10
C ILE A 33 13.81 16.71 -9.00
N GLU A 34 12.87 17.63 -9.20
CA GLU A 34 11.43 17.35 -9.16
C GLU A 34 11.03 16.31 -10.21
N GLN A 35 11.53 16.43 -11.44
CA GLN A 35 11.25 15.46 -12.50
C GLN A 35 11.80 14.07 -12.17
N ALA A 36 13.02 13.99 -11.61
CA ALA A 36 13.58 12.72 -11.17
C ALA A 36 12.76 12.08 -10.04
N ALA A 37 12.27 12.88 -9.08
CA ALA A 37 11.41 12.40 -8.00
C ALA A 37 10.06 11.89 -8.53
N ILE A 38 9.45 12.60 -9.49
CA ILE A 38 8.20 12.19 -10.14
C ILE A 38 8.40 10.88 -10.91
N ALA A 39 9.49 10.75 -11.67
CA ALA A 39 9.82 9.53 -12.39
C ALA A 39 9.99 8.33 -11.43
N LYS A 40 10.78 8.49 -10.36
CA LYS A 40 10.97 7.45 -9.33
C LYS A 40 9.65 7.05 -8.65
N ALA A 41 8.78 8.02 -8.39
CA ALA A 41 7.46 7.74 -7.80
C ALA A 41 6.53 6.99 -8.78
N ALA A 42 6.59 7.32 -10.07
CA ALA A 42 5.82 6.62 -11.11
C ALA A 42 6.30 5.18 -11.30
N GLU A 43 7.60 4.95 -11.38
CA GLU A 43 8.21 3.61 -11.45
C GLU A 43 7.82 2.76 -10.24
N ARG A 44 7.87 3.34 -9.03
CA ARG A 44 7.47 2.65 -7.81
C ARG A 44 5.98 2.28 -7.82
N LYS A 45 5.11 3.18 -8.28
CA LYS A 45 3.68 2.91 -8.39
C LYS A 45 3.39 1.77 -9.35
N GLU A 46 4.11 1.72 -10.47
CA GLU A 46 4.01 0.64 -11.45
C GLU A 46 4.47 -0.69 -10.85
N SER A 47 5.65 -0.74 -10.21
CA SER A 47 6.19 -1.97 -9.62
C SER A 47 5.32 -2.53 -8.48
N LEU A 48 4.85 -1.65 -7.60
CA LEU A 48 3.92 -1.99 -6.52
C LEU A 48 2.51 -2.30 -7.03
N LYS A 49 2.20 -1.98 -8.30
CA LYS A 49 0.87 -2.07 -8.92
C LYS A 49 -0.25 -1.60 -8.00
N TYR A 50 0.00 -0.51 -7.25
CA TYR A 50 -0.95 -0.09 -6.22
C TYR A 50 -1.98 0.90 -6.76
N ASN A 51 -3.24 0.70 -6.37
CA ASN A 51 -4.32 1.65 -6.59
C ASN A 51 -5.24 1.71 -5.37
N ILE A 52 -5.93 2.83 -5.24
CA ILE A 52 -6.82 3.12 -4.12
C ILE A 52 -8.20 3.43 -4.70
N THR A 53 -9.23 2.81 -4.12
CA THR A 53 -10.62 3.08 -4.41
C THR A 53 -11.32 3.52 -3.14
N ASP A 54 -11.65 4.80 -3.07
CA ASP A 54 -12.43 5.37 -1.97
C ASP A 54 -13.93 5.23 -2.23
N GLY A 55 -14.66 4.93 -1.15
CA GLY A 55 -16.10 4.68 -1.25
C GLY A 55 -16.40 3.47 -2.13
N LEU A 56 -15.72 2.34 -1.89
CA LEU A 56 -15.88 1.13 -2.71
C LEU A 56 -17.34 0.70 -2.76
N ILE A 57 -17.97 0.54 -1.59
CA ILE A 57 -19.39 0.18 -1.46
C ILE A 57 -20.22 1.47 -1.40
N LYS A 58 -20.91 1.83 -2.49
CA LYS A 58 -21.65 3.11 -2.58
C LYS A 58 -23.14 2.98 -2.25
N ASN A 59 -23.81 2.01 -2.87
CA ASN A 59 -25.28 1.94 -2.91
C ASN A 59 -25.86 0.75 -2.12
N ASP A 60 -25.00 0.00 -1.41
CA ASP A 60 -25.43 -1.11 -0.58
C ASP A 60 -25.35 -0.72 0.89
N ASN A 61 -26.43 -0.13 1.39
CA ASN A 61 -26.51 0.27 2.79
C ASN A 61 -26.57 -0.95 3.71
N GLU A 62 -27.11 -2.08 3.25
CA GLU A 62 -27.25 -3.28 4.07
C GLU A 62 -25.87 -3.88 4.41
N ILE A 63 -24.98 -4.04 3.41
CA ILE A 63 -23.61 -4.50 3.64
C ILE A 63 -22.86 -3.49 4.51
N ARG A 64 -22.98 -2.19 4.24
CA ARG A 64 -22.28 -1.15 5.00
C ARG A 64 -22.69 -1.12 6.48
N ASP A 65 -23.98 -1.28 6.75
CA ASP A 65 -24.52 -1.29 8.12
C ASP A 65 -24.07 -2.55 8.86
N LYS A 66 -24.11 -3.71 8.21
CA LYS A 66 -23.56 -4.97 8.76
C LYS A 66 -22.08 -4.83 9.10
N LEU A 67 -21.31 -4.16 8.25
CA LEU A 67 -19.88 -3.93 8.46
C LEU A 67 -19.56 -3.02 9.65
N GLN A 68 -20.55 -2.38 10.29
CA GLN A 68 -20.35 -1.64 11.54
C GLN A 68 -20.56 -2.51 12.80
N ASP A 69 -20.97 -3.77 12.64
CA ASP A 69 -21.04 -4.72 13.75
C ASP A 69 -19.66 -5.32 14.04
N GLU A 70 -19.05 -4.96 15.18
CA GLU A 70 -17.73 -5.49 15.56
C GLU A 70 -17.73 -7.03 15.66
N SER A 71 -18.86 -7.66 16.02
CA SER A 71 -18.92 -9.10 16.23
C SER A 71 -18.68 -9.90 14.95
N ILE A 72 -19.12 -9.41 13.78
CA ILE A 72 -18.87 -10.10 12.51
C ILE A 72 -17.38 -10.07 12.14
N TRP A 73 -16.69 -8.98 12.47
CA TRP A 73 -15.24 -8.86 12.28
C TRP A 73 -14.47 -9.76 13.23
N GLN A 74 -14.89 -9.84 14.50
CA GLN A 74 -14.29 -10.74 15.48
C GLN A 74 -14.47 -12.20 15.05
N GLU A 75 -15.67 -12.58 14.60
CA GLU A 75 -15.93 -13.91 14.07
C GLU A 75 -15.01 -14.23 12.89
N CYS A 76 -14.89 -13.32 11.93
CA CYS A 76 -14.00 -13.47 10.78
C CYS A 76 -12.52 -13.56 11.19
N ALA A 77 -12.06 -12.69 12.09
CA ALA A 77 -10.67 -12.63 12.52
C ALA A 77 -10.23 -13.82 13.38
N SER A 78 -11.18 -14.51 14.03
CA SER A 78 -10.93 -15.73 14.81
C SER A 78 -10.66 -16.99 13.97
N LYS A 79 -10.90 -16.93 12.65
CA LYS A 79 -10.74 -18.05 11.73
C LYS A 79 -9.38 -18.01 11.03
N ASP A 80 -8.93 -19.18 10.57
CA ASP A 80 -7.86 -19.28 9.59
C ASP A 80 -8.29 -18.64 8.25
N PRO A 81 -7.34 -18.24 7.38
CA PRO A 81 -7.67 -17.77 6.03
C PRO A 81 -8.58 -18.74 5.27
N VAL A 82 -9.59 -18.18 4.62
CA VAL A 82 -10.62 -18.93 3.91
C VAL A 82 -10.32 -18.90 2.41
N TRP A 83 -10.42 -20.07 1.77
CA TRP A 83 -10.38 -20.17 0.31
C TRP A 83 -11.79 -20.17 -0.29
N TRP A 84 -12.03 -19.26 -1.23
CA TRP A 84 -13.23 -19.19 -2.03
C TRP A 84 -12.90 -19.28 -3.52
N ASN A 85 -13.63 -20.12 -4.26
CA ASN A 85 -13.34 -20.42 -5.66
C ASN A 85 -14.08 -19.52 -6.66
N GLY A 86 -14.60 -18.37 -6.22
CA GLY A 86 -15.31 -17.43 -7.08
C GLY A 86 -16.74 -17.84 -7.49
N LYS A 87 -17.28 -18.94 -6.94
CA LYS A 87 -18.70 -19.32 -7.15
C LYS A 87 -19.64 -18.38 -6.39
N ALA A 88 -20.93 -18.40 -6.71
CA ALA A 88 -21.95 -17.57 -6.04
C ALA A 88 -21.70 -17.40 -4.52
N PRO A 89 -21.56 -16.15 -4.02
CA PRO A 89 -21.29 -15.87 -2.62
C PRO A 89 -22.30 -16.52 -1.67
N LYS A 90 -21.81 -17.00 -0.52
CA LYS A 90 -22.60 -17.65 0.53
C LYS A 90 -22.57 -16.89 1.85
N ASN A 91 -21.74 -15.88 1.96
CA ASN A 91 -21.59 -15.03 3.12
C ASN A 91 -21.14 -13.62 2.70
N ILE A 92 -21.26 -12.67 3.62
CA ILE A 92 -20.94 -11.25 3.37
C ILE A 92 -19.48 -11.04 2.92
N TRP A 93 -18.53 -11.87 3.38
CA TRP A 93 -17.13 -11.72 3.00
C TRP A 93 -16.90 -12.10 1.54
N GLU A 94 -17.52 -13.19 1.07
CA GLU A 94 -17.49 -13.59 -0.36
C GLU A 94 -18.19 -12.55 -1.26
N GLU A 95 -19.26 -11.92 -0.77
CA GLU A 95 -19.91 -10.79 -1.46
C GLU A 95 -18.94 -9.61 -1.58
N ILE A 96 -18.22 -9.28 -0.50
CA ILE A 96 -17.20 -8.22 -0.52
C ILE A 96 -16.03 -8.57 -1.44
N VAL A 97 -15.57 -9.82 -1.48
CA VAL A 97 -14.56 -10.26 -2.46
C VAL A 97 -15.05 -9.98 -3.88
N SER A 98 -16.32 -10.31 -4.17
CA SER A 98 -16.92 -10.05 -5.48
C SER A 98 -16.91 -8.55 -5.82
N ILE A 99 -17.29 -7.68 -4.87
CA ILE A 99 -17.28 -6.22 -5.04
C ILE A 99 -15.86 -5.68 -5.24
N ILE A 100 -14.88 -6.16 -4.47
CA ILE A 100 -13.48 -5.73 -4.57
C ILE A 100 -12.96 -5.96 -6.00
N TRP A 101 -13.27 -7.12 -6.59
CA TRP A 101 -12.71 -7.51 -7.89
C TRP A 101 -13.63 -7.23 -9.08
N GLU A 102 -14.86 -6.73 -8.88
CA GLU A 102 -15.87 -6.50 -9.93
C GLU A 102 -15.35 -5.75 -11.17
N LYS A 103 -14.41 -4.82 -10.98
CA LYS A 103 -13.84 -3.97 -12.05
C LYS A 103 -12.44 -4.39 -12.49
N HIS A 104 -12.03 -5.60 -12.15
CA HIS A 104 -10.72 -6.16 -12.39
C HIS A 104 -10.84 -7.46 -13.17
N ASP A 105 -11.33 -7.35 -14.42
CA ASP A 105 -11.52 -8.49 -15.33
C ASP A 105 -10.23 -9.30 -15.48
N ASP A 106 -9.06 -8.64 -15.50
CA ASP A 106 -7.75 -9.28 -15.56
C ASP A 106 -7.50 -10.24 -14.38
N ILE A 107 -8.03 -9.91 -13.21
CA ILE A 107 -7.94 -10.73 -12.00
C ILE A 107 -9.01 -11.82 -12.01
N ILE A 108 -10.26 -11.48 -12.32
CA ILE A 108 -11.37 -12.44 -12.36
C ILE A 108 -11.09 -13.56 -13.36
N ASP A 109 -10.62 -13.23 -14.56
CA ASP A 109 -10.36 -14.20 -15.63
C ASP A 109 -9.16 -15.10 -15.34
N SER A 110 -8.21 -14.61 -14.54
CA SER A 110 -6.94 -15.31 -14.26
C SER A 110 -6.95 -16.10 -12.95
N ALA A 111 -7.81 -15.74 -12.00
CA ALA A 111 -7.81 -16.33 -10.67
C ALA A 111 -8.52 -17.70 -10.65
N ALA A 112 -7.86 -18.70 -10.06
CA ALA A 112 -8.53 -19.95 -9.65
C ALA A 112 -9.41 -19.77 -8.40
N GLY A 113 -9.21 -18.66 -7.68
CA GLY A 113 -9.98 -18.28 -6.51
C GLY A 113 -9.24 -17.27 -5.65
N PHE A 114 -9.78 -17.06 -4.46
CA PHE A 114 -9.40 -16.01 -3.54
C PHE A 114 -9.19 -16.59 -2.14
N GLU A 115 -8.06 -16.26 -1.55
CA GLU A 115 -7.83 -16.41 -0.11
C GLU A 115 -8.27 -15.11 0.56
N TYR A 116 -9.02 -15.18 1.66
CA TYR A 116 -9.41 -13.98 2.41
C TYR A 116 -9.41 -14.22 3.91
N TRP A 117 -9.24 -13.13 4.67
CA TRP A 117 -9.31 -13.13 6.14
C TRP A 117 -9.56 -11.72 6.67
N CYS A 118 -9.89 -11.64 7.97
CA CYS A 118 -9.98 -10.37 8.68
C CYS A 118 -8.87 -10.22 9.72
N ASP A 119 -8.36 -9.00 9.86
CA ASP A 119 -7.44 -8.60 10.91
C ASP A 119 -8.09 -7.52 11.77
N ILE A 120 -7.87 -7.62 13.09
CA ILE A 120 -8.17 -6.56 14.05
C ILE A 120 -6.85 -6.27 14.76
N VAL A 121 -6.25 -5.12 14.48
CA VAL A 121 -4.98 -4.68 15.07
C VAL A 121 -5.30 -3.62 16.12
N GLY A 122 -4.94 -3.89 17.38
CA GLY A 122 -5.20 -3.02 18.51
C GLY A 122 -4.04 -2.08 18.87
N ASP A 123 -4.14 -1.47 20.04
CA ASP A 123 -3.15 -0.53 20.59
C ASP A 123 -1.73 -1.14 20.61
N LYS A 124 -0.77 -0.42 20.00
CA LYS A 124 0.66 -0.81 19.90
C LYS A 124 0.96 -2.09 19.13
N GLU A 125 -0.05 -2.75 18.58
CA GLU A 125 0.15 -3.88 17.68
C GLU A 125 0.56 -3.39 16.29
N SER A 126 1.24 -4.28 15.57
CA SER A 126 1.69 -4.08 14.20
C SER A 126 1.78 -5.43 13.51
N ILE A 127 1.70 -5.43 12.18
CA ILE A 127 2.08 -6.59 11.39
C ILE A 127 3.45 -6.25 10.81
N GLY A 128 4.46 -7.10 11.09
CA GLY A 128 5.82 -6.91 10.62
C GLY A 128 5.95 -6.92 9.10
N TRP A 129 7.15 -6.68 8.58
CA TRP A 129 7.40 -6.82 7.14
C TRP A 129 7.16 -8.25 6.68
N HIS A 130 6.31 -8.42 5.68
CA HIS A 130 5.99 -9.72 5.08
C HIS A 130 5.74 -9.61 3.58
N ILE A 131 5.69 -10.78 2.95
CA ILE A 131 5.26 -11.04 1.58
C ILE A 131 4.21 -12.14 1.68
N ASP A 132 3.08 -11.94 1.02
CA ASP A 132 2.03 -12.95 0.95
C ASP A 132 2.44 -14.04 -0.02
N LYS A 133 2.26 -15.29 0.38
CA LYS A 133 2.78 -16.45 -0.32
C LYS A 133 2.05 -17.73 0.06
N ASP A 134 2.19 -18.74 -0.78
CA ASP A 134 1.94 -20.12 -0.39
C ASP A 134 3.00 -20.55 0.65
N ILE A 135 2.59 -20.58 1.92
CA ILE A 135 3.46 -20.89 3.05
C ILE A 135 4.03 -22.31 2.93
N TYR A 136 3.22 -23.29 2.49
CA TYR A 136 3.68 -24.67 2.36
C TYR A 136 4.75 -24.80 1.30
N GLU A 137 4.52 -24.26 0.10
CA GLU A 137 5.49 -24.36 -1.00
C GLU A 137 6.79 -23.64 -0.66
N PHE A 138 6.71 -22.51 0.04
CA PHE A 138 7.90 -21.80 0.48
C PHE A 138 8.68 -22.58 1.54
N GLU A 139 8.03 -23.00 2.63
CA GLU A 139 8.72 -23.68 3.74
C GLU A 139 9.21 -25.08 3.36
N LYS A 140 8.46 -25.78 2.52
CA LYS A 140 8.77 -27.17 2.18
C LYS A 140 9.72 -27.30 1.00
N ASN A 141 9.58 -26.44 0.00
CA ASN A 141 10.25 -26.58 -1.29
C ASN A 141 11.15 -25.39 -1.64
N ASP A 142 11.21 -24.34 -0.80
CA ASP A 142 11.92 -23.08 -1.08
C ASP A 142 11.42 -22.41 -2.38
N VAL A 143 10.13 -22.59 -2.69
CA VAL A 143 9.50 -22.02 -3.88
C VAL A 143 8.59 -20.88 -3.47
N LEU A 144 8.94 -19.66 -3.88
CA LEU A 144 8.11 -18.48 -3.66
C LEU A 144 6.96 -18.44 -4.68
N VAL A 145 5.78 -18.90 -4.25
CA VAL A 145 4.52 -18.72 -4.97
C VAL A 145 3.73 -17.60 -4.30
N THR A 146 3.39 -16.55 -5.06
CA THR A 146 2.70 -15.35 -4.53
C THR A 146 1.35 -15.15 -5.20
N PRO A 147 0.43 -14.39 -4.58
CA PRO A 147 -0.81 -13.99 -5.24
C PRO A 147 -0.54 -13.24 -6.55
N LEU A 148 -1.49 -13.33 -7.49
CA LEU A 148 -1.51 -12.48 -8.69
C LEU A 148 -1.62 -11.00 -8.30
N ARG A 149 -2.49 -10.72 -7.33
CA ARG A 149 -2.74 -9.39 -6.76
C ARG A 149 -3.45 -9.53 -5.42
N SER A 150 -3.24 -8.55 -4.56
CA SER A 150 -3.90 -8.47 -3.25
C SER A 150 -4.70 -7.19 -3.11
N ALA A 151 -5.67 -7.23 -2.21
CA ALA A 151 -6.45 -6.09 -1.78
C ALA A 151 -6.62 -6.10 -0.26
N VAL A 152 -6.62 -4.91 0.33
CA VAL A 152 -7.04 -4.68 1.71
C VAL A 152 -8.20 -3.68 1.70
N TYR A 153 -9.31 -4.07 2.31
CA TYR A 153 -10.52 -3.26 2.42
C TYR A 153 -10.82 -2.87 3.87
N TYR A 154 -11.24 -1.62 4.06
CA TYR A 154 -11.49 -1.00 5.35
C TYR A 154 -12.98 -0.72 5.54
N GLY A 155 -13.78 -1.76 5.74
CA GLY A 155 -15.24 -1.65 5.81
C GLY A 155 -15.81 -1.11 7.13
N TYR A 156 -15.08 -1.29 8.23
CA TYR A 156 -15.49 -0.77 9.55
C TYR A 156 -15.06 0.70 9.70
N ASN A 157 -15.93 1.52 10.29
CA ASN A 157 -15.60 2.90 10.65
C ASN A 157 -14.68 2.94 11.88
N HIS A 158 -13.39 2.69 11.66
CA HIS A 158 -12.37 2.76 12.70
C HIS A 158 -12.07 4.22 13.08
N PHE A 159 -11.79 4.45 14.36
CA PHE A 159 -11.32 5.73 14.88
C PHE A 159 -9.93 5.53 15.50
N PHE A 160 -9.02 6.44 15.18
CA PHE A 160 -7.68 6.50 15.74
C PHE A 160 -7.49 7.88 16.35
N ASP A 161 -7.08 7.94 17.61
CA ASP A 161 -6.76 9.19 18.29
C ASP A 161 -5.35 9.73 17.94
N SER A 162 -4.54 8.94 17.22
CA SER A 162 -3.15 9.24 16.88
C SER A 162 -2.73 8.61 15.54
N PRO A 163 -1.82 9.26 14.77
CA PRO A 163 -1.29 8.69 13.52
C PRO A 163 -0.63 7.31 13.71
N GLY A 164 -1.05 6.33 12.92
CA GLY A 164 -0.55 4.95 12.97
C GLY A 164 -1.39 4.02 12.09
N GLY A 165 -1.10 2.72 12.14
CA GLY A 165 -1.90 1.71 11.42
C GLY A 165 -1.86 1.82 9.90
N TYR A 166 -0.90 2.56 9.34
CA TYR A 166 -0.70 2.68 7.91
C TYR A 166 -0.33 1.33 7.28
N LEU A 167 -0.88 1.06 6.10
CA LEU A 167 -0.31 0.06 5.21
C LEU A 167 0.93 0.67 4.55
N TYR A 168 2.09 0.08 4.81
CA TYR A 168 3.35 0.45 4.18
C TYR A 168 3.66 -0.52 3.04
N LEU A 169 3.94 0.03 1.87
CA LEU A 169 4.37 -0.70 0.68
C LEU A 169 5.76 -0.22 0.26
N VAL A 170 6.64 -1.14 -0.11
CA VAL A 170 7.96 -0.82 -0.67
C VAL A 170 8.25 -1.68 -1.88
N ASP A 171 8.92 -1.11 -2.87
CA ASP A 171 9.39 -1.87 -4.03
C ASP A 171 10.65 -2.65 -3.67
N GLY A 172 10.46 -3.71 -2.89
CA GLY A 172 11.50 -4.63 -2.51
C GLY A 172 11.06 -6.08 -2.67
N ASP A 173 11.92 -6.87 -3.29
CA ASP A 173 11.73 -8.31 -3.48
C ASP A 173 12.19 -9.10 -2.26
N TYR A 174 11.77 -10.36 -2.18
CA TYR A 174 12.02 -11.26 -1.03
C TYR A 174 13.51 -11.44 -0.66
N THR A 175 14.42 -11.22 -1.62
CA THR A 175 15.87 -11.32 -1.41
C THR A 175 16.43 -10.14 -0.61
N GLN A 176 15.75 -9.00 -0.61
CA GLN A 176 16.18 -7.80 0.10
C GLN A 176 15.91 -7.91 1.62
N ASN A 177 16.58 -7.05 2.39
CA ASN A 177 16.30 -6.85 3.81
C ASN A 177 15.23 -5.76 3.96
N PRO A 178 14.00 -6.08 4.40
CA PRO A 178 12.94 -5.07 4.50
C PRO A 178 13.18 -4.06 5.63
N HIS A 179 14.04 -4.35 6.61
CA HIS A 179 14.34 -3.40 7.69
C HIS A 179 15.18 -2.21 7.22
N ASP A 180 15.84 -2.31 6.07
CA ASP A 180 16.55 -1.16 5.47
C ASP A 180 15.57 -0.01 5.18
N TYR A 181 14.30 -0.29 4.91
CA TYR A 181 13.27 0.72 4.69
C TYR A 181 12.85 1.48 5.95
N ASP A 182 13.07 0.90 7.14
CA ASP A 182 12.77 1.58 8.40
C ASP A 182 13.83 2.63 8.78
N VAL A 183 15.07 2.45 8.31
CA VAL A 183 16.22 3.25 8.73
C VAL A 183 16.90 4.00 7.60
N LEU A 184 17.21 3.34 6.49
CA LEU A 184 18.07 3.86 5.43
C LEU A 184 17.27 4.36 4.22
N ARG A 185 16.15 3.70 3.92
CA ARG A 185 15.35 3.90 2.69
C ARG A 185 13.92 4.34 3.00
N ARG A 186 13.75 5.15 4.03
CA ARG A 186 12.44 5.56 4.54
C ARG A 186 11.65 6.43 3.57
N ASP A 187 12.33 7.19 2.72
CA ASP A 187 11.75 7.96 1.60
C ASP A 187 11.16 7.06 0.50
N GLU A 188 11.41 5.76 0.57
CA GLU A 188 10.89 4.79 -0.39
C GLU A 188 9.56 4.17 0.01
N ILE A 189 9.14 4.35 1.26
CA ILE A 189 7.88 3.83 1.78
C ILE A 189 6.70 4.60 1.19
N VAL A 190 5.77 3.88 0.58
CA VAL A 190 4.42 4.38 0.31
C VAL A 190 3.56 4.07 1.53
N ALA A 191 3.12 5.11 2.24
CA ALA A 191 2.26 4.99 3.41
C ALA A 191 0.80 5.30 3.04
N ILE A 192 -0.09 4.34 3.28
CA ILE A 192 -1.51 4.44 2.95
C ILE A 192 -2.33 4.36 4.23
N THR A 193 -3.17 5.37 4.46
CA THR A 193 -4.11 5.41 5.59
C THR A 193 -5.21 4.37 5.42
N ALA A 194 -5.51 3.67 6.51
CA ALA A 194 -6.78 2.97 6.65
C ALA A 194 -7.86 4.06 6.73
N GLU A 195 -8.67 4.20 5.70
CA GLU A 195 -9.81 5.12 5.67
C GLU A 195 -11.08 4.30 5.49
N HIS A 196 -12.16 4.70 6.15
CA HIS A 196 -13.42 3.97 6.05
C HIS A 196 -13.93 3.89 4.60
N ASN A 197 -14.33 2.69 4.19
CA ASN A 197 -14.81 2.34 2.86
C ASN A 197 -13.75 2.52 1.74
N ARG A 198 -12.46 2.46 2.10
CA ARG A 198 -11.34 2.40 1.16
C ARG A 198 -10.95 0.96 0.87
N ALA A 199 -10.72 0.65 -0.40
CA ALA A 199 -9.97 -0.53 -0.82
C ALA A 199 -8.61 -0.11 -1.38
N VAL A 200 -7.57 -0.83 -1.00
CA VAL A 200 -6.20 -0.67 -1.50
C VAL A 200 -5.79 -1.95 -2.18
N TYR A 201 -5.48 -1.86 -3.46
CA TYR A 201 -5.01 -2.97 -4.28
C TYR A 201 -3.52 -2.81 -4.47
N PHE A 202 -2.75 -3.90 -4.45
CA PHE A 202 -1.29 -3.85 -4.57
C PHE A 202 -0.71 -5.21 -4.95
N ASN A 203 0.55 -5.20 -5.36
CA ASN A 203 1.36 -6.38 -5.57
C ASN A 203 1.95 -6.86 -4.23
N SER A 204 1.36 -7.89 -3.64
CA SER A 204 1.81 -8.48 -2.38
C SER A 204 3.01 -9.41 -2.50
N SER A 205 3.54 -9.62 -3.73
CA SER A 205 4.86 -10.22 -3.96
C SER A 205 6.01 -9.32 -3.47
N LYS A 206 5.70 -8.07 -3.14
CA LYS A 206 6.62 -7.06 -2.60
C LYS A 206 6.45 -6.93 -1.09
N TRP A 207 7.50 -6.48 -0.42
CA TRP A 207 7.45 -6.26 1.03
C TRP A 207 6.38 -5.23 1.39
N HIS A 208 5.59 -5.58 2.40
CA HIS A 208 4.60 -4.70 2.99
C HIS A 208 4.47 -4.96 4.48
N LYS A 209 3.93 -3.99 5.21
CA LYS A 209 3.68 -4.10 6.64
C LYS A 209 2.55 -3.19 7.11
N VAL A 210 2.09 -3.40 8.33
CA VAL A 210 1.20 -2.45 9.02
C VAL A 210 2.01 -1.73 10.09
N SER A 211 2.12 -0.41 9.95
CA SER A 211 2.86 0.41 10.93
C SER A 211 2.21 0.32 12.32
N PRO A 212 2.98 0.40 13.41
CA PRO A 212 2.43 0.38 14.76
C PRO A 212 1.34 1.44 14.98
N MET A 213 0.30 1.05 15.69
CA MET A 213 -0.69 1.97 16.26
C MET A 213 -0.06 2.80 17.38
N ARG A 214 -0.12 4.14 17.30
CA ARG A 214 0.52 5.06 18.29
C ARG A 214 -0.43 5.64 19.33
N GLY A 215 -1.68 5.21 19.35
CA GLY A 215 -2.69 5.65 20.30
C GLY A 215 -3.77 4.59 20.48
N SER A 216 -4.92 4.99 21.02
CA SER A 216 -6.04 4.10 21.27
C SER A 216 -6.90 3.88 20.01
N GLY A 217 -7.37 2.65 19.85
CA GLY A 217 -8.31 2.28 18.79
C GLY A 217 -8.01 0.93 18.18
N LYS A 218 -8.90 0.49 17.29
CA LYS A 218 -8.77 -0.77 16.58
C LYS A 218 -8.81 -0.53 15.08
N ARG A 219 -7.84 -1.09 14.36
CA ARG A 219 -7.82 -1.12 12.91
C ARG A 219 -8.41 -2.44 12.45
N PHE A 220 -9.55 -2.37 11.78
CA PHE A 220 -10.20 -3.51 11.14
C PHE A 220 -9.84 -3.52 9.66
N SER A 221 -9.37 -4.65 9.17
CA SER A 221 -9.10 -4.82 7.75
C SER A 221 -9.55 -6.18 7.24
N PHE A 222 -10.09 -6.19 6.03
CA PHE A 222 -10.42 -7.38 5.27
C PHE A 222 -9.39 -7.54 4.15
N SER A 223 -8.60 -8.59 4.21
CA SER A 223 -7.52 -8.85 3.25
C SER A 223 -7.95 -9.96 2.29
N VAL A 224 -7.62 -9.79 1.02
CA VAL A 224 -7.99 -10.72 -0.05
C VAL A 224 -6.83 -10.87 -1.04
N ASN A 225 -6.46 -12.11 -1.32
CA ASN A 225 -5.43 -12.50 -2.25
C ASN A 225 -6.02 -13.30 -3.40
N ALA A 226 -5.85 -12.83 -4.63
CA ALA A 226 -6.25 -13.58 -5.82
C ALA A 226 -5.09 -14.49 -6.25
N TYR A 227 -5.34 -15.79 -6.42
CA TYR A 227 -4.32 -16.74 -6.85
C TYR A 227 -4.71 -17.44 -8.17
N THR A 228 -3.72 -17.68 -9.02
CA THR A 228 -3.88 -18.49 -10.24
C THR A 228 -4.01 -20.00 -9.94
N THR A 229 -3.60 -20.42 -8.75
CA THR A 229 -3.73 -21.80 -8.26
C THR A 229 -4.05 -21.76 -6.76
N LYS A 230 -4.94 -22.63 -6.28
CA LYS A 230 -5.24 -22.71 -4.85
C LYS A 230 -3.96 -22.96 -4.03
N PRO A 231 -3.59 -22.06 -3.10
CA PRO A 231 -2.41 -22.25 -2.25
C PRO A 231 -2.65 -23.35 -1.22
N LYS A 232 -1.58 -24.02 -0.82
CA LYS A 232 -1.56 -25.05 0.24
C LYS A 232 -1.32 -24.37 1.59
N ILE A 233 -2.28 -23.59 2.06
CA ILE A 233 -2.13 -22.79 3.29
C ILE A 233 -2.04 -23.71 4.52
N LEU A 234 -0.95 -23.59 5.29
CA LEU A 234 -0.72 -24.30 6.55
C LEU A 234 -1.09 -23.42 7.76
N LYS A 235 -2.38 -23.11 7.95
CA LYS A 235 -2.89 -22.27 9.06
C LYS A 235 -2.28 -20.85 9.10
N ARG A 236 -2.92 -19.94 9.83
CA ARG A 236 -2.29 -18.66 10.18
C ARG A 236 -1.09 -19.00 11.09
N HIS A 237 0.12 -18.58 10.71
CA HIS A 237 1.35 -18.39 11.53
C HIS A 237 2.65 -18.74 10.76
N GLY A 238 2.81 -18.22 9.55
CA GLY A 238 4.05 -18.27 8.77
C GLY A 238 4.46 -16.90 8.26
N HIS A 239 4.41 -15.87 9.13
CA HIS A 239 5.08 -14.61 8.81
C HIS A 239 6.58 -14.90 8.78
N ILE A 240 7.21 -14.74 7.63
CA ILE A 240 8.67 -14.68 7.59
C ILE A 240 9.02 -13.32 8.15
N GLU A 241 9.25 -13.28 9.46
CA GLU A 241 10.02 -12.22 10.06
C GLU A 241 11.49 -12.55 9.77
N LYS A 242 12.13 -11.80 8.88
CA LYS A 242 13.60 -11.75 8.91
C LYS A 242 13.96 -10.98 10.17
N SER A 243 14.61 -11.64 11.13
CA SER A 243 15.27 -11.01 12.29
C SER A 243 16.39 -10.08 11.85
#